data_AF-A0A150TYK2-F1
#
_entry.id   AF-A0A150TYK2-F1
#
_cell.length_a   1.000
_cell.length_b   1.000
_cell.length_c   1.000
_cell.angle_alpha   90.00
_cell.angle_beta   90.00
_cell.angle_gamma   90.00
#
_symmetry.space_group_name_H-M   'P 1'
#
loop_
_entity.id
_entity.type
_entity.pdbx_description
1 polymer ?
#
loop_
_entity_poly.entity_id
_entity_poly.type
_entity_poly.pdbx_seq_one_letter_code
_entity_poly.pdbx_strand_id
1 'polypeptide(L)'
;MIYVQQLLRRGALERRLSLCAAWFGRGRVPACPAPGAVSVPAAPGVDPKAYAAIGYPVFGTRALRADVAERVHRALASGEPAARLSSWMGCSAREAPRVAASLLG
;
A
#
# COMPACT_ATOMS: atom_id res chain seq x y z
N MET A 1 2.29 10.38 -7.92
CA MET A 1 2.10 10.28 -6.45
C MET A 1 3.36 10.83 -5.79
N ILE A 2 3.24 11.74 -4.80
CA ILE A 2 4.43 12.30 -4.12
C ILE A 2 4.79 11.42 -2.92
N TYR A 3 6.04 10.94 -2.88
CA TYR A 3 6.57 10.12 -1.81
C TYR A 3 7.63 10.89 -1.01
N VAL A 4 7.46 10.96 0.32
CA VAL A 4 8.42 11.58 1.24
C VAL A 4 8.64 10.63 2.42
N GLN A 5 9.84 10.06 2.54
CA GLN A 5 10.16 9.04 3.56
C GLN A 5 9.88 9.51 4.99
N GLN A 6 10.15 10.78 5.30
CA GLN A 6 9.92 11.31 6.65
C GLN A 6 8.43 11.29 7.06
N LEU A 7 7.51 11.33 6.09
CA LEU A 7 6.06 11.26 6.35
C LEU A 7 5.56 9.83 6.64
N LEU A 8 6.43 8.83 6.54
CA LEU A 8 6.13 7.44 6.89
C LEU A 8 6.57 7.08 8.32
N ARG A 9 7.19 8.02 9.04
CA ARG A 9 7.46 7.86 10.48
C ARG A 9 6.12 7.73 11.21
N ARG A 10 6.08 6.91 12.27
CA ARG A 10 4.85 6.59 13.01
C ARG A 10 4.02 7.84 13.38
N GLY A 11 4.64 8.84 14.01
CA GLY A 11 3.93 10.08 14.39
C GLY A 11 3.37 10.89 13.20
N ALA A 12 3.97 10.79 12.01
CA ALA A 12 3.45 11.44 10.81
C ALA A 12 2.27 10.64 10.21
N LEU A 13 2.34 9.30 10.22
CA LEU A 13 1.24 8.43 9.82
C LEU A 13 0.02 8.60 10.73
N GLU A 14 0.22 8.65 12.05
CA GLU A 14 -0.86 8.86 13.03
C GLU A 14 -1.58 10.21 12.80
N ARG A 15 -0.83 11.28 12.49
CA ARG A 15 -1.42 12.58 12.14
C ARG A 15 -2.18 12.53 10.81
N ARG A 16 -1.63 11.90 9.76
CA ARG A 16 -2.32 11.73 8.48
C ARG A 16 -3.59 10.90 8.64
N LEU A 17 -3.55 9.85 9.44
CA LEU A 17 -4.72 9.02 9.75
C LEU A 17 -5.80 9.82 10.49
N SER A 18 -5.41 10.68 11.43
CA SER A 18 -6.33 11.57 12.13
C SER A 18 -7.05 12.52 11.16
N LEU A 19 -6.31 13.11 10.21
CA LEU A 19 -6.88 13.95 9.15
C LEU A 19 -7.78 13.13 8.20
N CYS A 20 -7.35 11.93 7.81
CA CYS A 20 -8.14 11.03 6.98
C CYS A 20 -9.44 10.63 7.70
N ALA A 21 -9.40 10.39 9.02
CA ALA A 21 -10.58 10.00 9.79
C ALA A 21 -11.60 11.14 9.85
N ALA A 22 -11.14 12.39 9.91
CA ALA A 22 -12.00 13.56 9.82
C ALA A 22 -12.64 13.71 8.42
N TRP A 23 -11.92 13.35 7.35
CA TRP A 23 -12.39 13.48 5.97
C TRP A 23 -13.27 12.32 5.48
N PHE A 24 -12.81 11.07 5.64
CA PHE A 24 -13.48 9.86 5.15
C PHE A 24 -14.47 9.27 6.16
N GLY A 25 -14.41 9.70 7.42
CA GLY A 25 -15.13 9.11 8.54
C GLY A 25 -14.32 8.02 9.25
N ARG A 26 -14.46 7.96 10.59
CA ARG A 26 -13.65 7.11 11.48
C ARG A 26 -13.68 5.61 11.15
N GLY A 27 -14.78 5.10 10.59
CA GLY A 27 -14.92 3.69 10.22
C GLY A 27 -14.41 3.33 8.81
N ARG A 28 -13.96 4.33 8.04
CA ARG A 28 -13.56 4.16 6.62
C ARG A 28 -12.08 4.43 6.37
N VAL A 29 -11.30 4.50 7.45
CA VAL A 29 -9.84 4.66 7.39
C VAL A 29 -9.14 3.36 7.74
N PRO A 30 -7.96 3.10 7.17
CA PRO A 30 -7.19 1.93 7.53
C PRO A 30 -6.66 2.01 8.96
N ALA A 31 -6.37 0.84 9.55
CA ALA A 31 -5.56 0.79 10.75
C ALA A 31 -4.16 1.36 10.46
N CYS A 32 -3.50 1.93 11.48
CA CYS A 32 -2.15 2.43 11.32
C CYS A 32 -1.21 1.29 10.91
N PRO A 33 -0.47 1.40 9.79
CA PRO A 33 0.56 0.43 9.45
C PRO A 33 1.59 0.31 10.56
N ALA A 34 2.10 -0.91 10.77
CA ALA A 34 3.19 -1.14 11.71
C ALA A 34 4.45 -0.34 11.28
N PRO A 35 5.31 0.06 12.24
CA PRO A 35 6.57 0.73 11.90
C PRO A 35 7.38 -0.06 10.87
N GLY A 36 7.79 0.60 9.79
CA GLY A 36 8.57 -0.02 8.72
C GLY A 36 7.78 -0.91 7.76
N ALA A 37 6.45 -1.09 7.95
CA ALA A 37 5.62 -1.87 7.05
C ALA A 37 5.73 -1.33 5.61
N VAL A 38 5.85 -2.25 4.65
CA VAL A 38 5.90 -1.96 3.20
C VAL A 38 4.59 -2.33 2.51
N SER A 39 3.78 -3.14 3.17
CA SER A 39 2.53 -3.70 2.68
C SER A 39 1.61 -3.94 3.86
N VAL A 40 0.33 -3.65 3.69
CA VAL A 40 -0.74 -4.03 4.63
C VAL A 40 -1.89 -4.69 3.86
N PRO A 41 -2.62 -5.65 4.47
CA PRO A 41 -3.83 -6.19 3.85
C PRO A 41 -4.87 -5.09 3.62
N ALA A 42 -5.52 -5.08 2.46
CA ALA A 42 -6.63 -4.17 2.20
C ALA A 42 -7.88 -4.66 2.95
N ALA A 43 -8.26 -3.96 4.02
CA ALA A 43 -9.42 -4.27 4.83
C ALA A 43 -10.74 -4.05 4.04
N PRO A 44 -11.71 -4.99 4.10
CA PRO A 44 -13.03 -4.79 3.51
C PRO A 44 -13.74 -3.55 4.07
N GLY A 45 -14.43 -2.80 3.21
CA GLY A 45 -15.21 -1.62 3.61
C GLY A 45 -14.40 -0.35 3.88
N VAL A 46 -13.07 -0.40 3.81
CA VAL A 46 -12.21 0.78 3.88
C VAL A 46 -12.01 1.37 2.48
N ASP A 47 -12.14 2.70 2.36
CA ASP A 47 -11.99 3.38 1.07
C ASP A 47 -10.54 3.27 0.56
N PRO A 48 -10.29 2.77 -0.66
CA PRO A 48 -8.95 2.75 -1.27
C PRO A 48 -8.26 4.12 -1.31
N LYS A 49 -9.02 5.21 -1.39
CA LYS A 49 -8.49 6.58 -1.33
C LYS A 49 -7.93 6.92 0.05
N ALA A 50 -8.47 6.35 1.13
CA ALA A 50 -7.94 6.55 2.48
C ALA A 50 -6.55 5.89 2.65
N TYR A 51 -6.37 4.71 2.05
CA TYR A 51 -5.06 4.05 1.95
C TYR A 51 -4.06 4.88 1.13
N ALA A 52 -4.45 5.38 -0.04
CA ALA A 52 -3.61 6.26 -0.85
C ALA A 52 -3.24 7.56 -0.12
N ALA A 53 -4.17 8.14 0.65
CA ALA A 53 -3.98 9.36 1.42
C ALA A 53 -2.94 9.22 2.54
N ILE A 54 -2.64 8.00 3.00
CA ILE A 54 -1.56 7.72 3.97
C ILE A 54 -0.28 7.19 3.30
N GLY A 55 -0.24 7.12 1.97
CA GLY A 55 0.96 6.69 1.22
C GLY A 55 0.99 5.20 0.86
N TYR A 56 -0.14 4.49 0.98
CA TYR A 56 -0.24 3.06 0.72
C TYR A 56 -1.33 2.74 -0.34
N PRO A 57 -1.19 3.11 -1.62
CA PRO A 57 -2.19 2.76 -2.64
C PRO A 57 -2.54 1.26 -2.66
N VAL A 58 -3.81 0.96 -2.96
CA VAL A 58 -4.35 -0.41 -3.00
C VAL A 58 -4.13 -1.03 -4.38
N PHE A 59 -3.57 -2.23 -4.40
CA PHE A 59 -3.39 -3.09 -5.57
C PHE A 59 -3.89 -4.50 -5.24
N GLY A 60 -5.03 -4.87 -5.83
CA GLY A 60 -5.72 -6.12 -5.53
C GLY A 60 -6.04 -6.24 -4.03
N THR A 61 -5.48 -7.25 -3.36
CA THR A 61 -5.71 -7.56 -1.94
C THR A 61 -4.80 -6.80 -0.97
N ARG A 62 -3.88 -5.98 -1.48
CA ARG A 62 -2.82 -5.34 -0.68
C ARG A 62 -2.78 -3.84 -0.89
N ALA A 63 -2.48 -3.11 0.17
CA ALA A 63 -2.08 -1.71 0.11
C ALA A 63 -0.56 -1.63 0.27
N LEU A 64 0.13 -1.17 -0.77
CA LEU A 64 1.59 -1.13 -0.83
C LEU A 64 2.10 0.28 -0.62
N ARG A 65 3.18 0.41 0.13
CA ARG A 65 3.87 1.69 0.28
C ARG A 65 4.30 2.19 -1.09
N ALA A 66 4.09 3.48 -1.37
CA ALA A 66 4.24 4.03 -2.71
C ALA A 66 5.59 3.74 -3.40
N ASP A 67 6.70 3.85 -2.67
CA ASP A 67 8.05 3.53 -3.17
C ASP A 67 8.20 2.06 -3.55
N VAL A 68 7.59 1.18 -2.76
CA VAL A 68 7.60 -0.26 -2.99
C VAL A 68 6.73 -0.61 -4.19
N ALA A 69 5.55 -0.01 -4.29
CA ALA A 69 4.66 -0.15 -5.45
C ALA A 69 5.37 0.27 -6.75
N GLU A 70 6.05 1.43 -6.74
CA GLU A 70 6.81 1.91 -7.89
C GLU A 70 7.98 0.98 -8.24
N ARG A 71 8.73 0.50 -7.23
CA ARG A 71 9.82 -0.46 -7.43
C ARG A 71 9.32 -1.79 -8.02
N VAL A 72 8.21 -2.32 -7.51
CA VAL A 72 7.59 -3.56 -8.01
C VAL A 72 7.09 -3.35 -9.44
N HIS A 73 6.41 -2.24 -9.73
CA HIS A 73 5.94 -1.92 -11.08
C HIS A 73 7.09 -1.91 -12.09
N ARG A 74 8.22 -1.26 -11.76
CA ARG A 74 9.40 -1.24 -12.65
C ARG A 74 9.97 -2.65 -12.89
N ALA A 75 10.03 -3.49 -11.86
CA ALA A 75 10.53 -4.87 -12.00
C ALA A 75 9.58 -5.73 -12.85
N LEU A 76 8.27 -5.59 -12.65
CA LEU A 76 7.26 -6.27 -13.49
C LEU A 76 7.38 -5.83 -14.95
N ALA A 77 7.55 -4.52 -15.19
CA ALA A 77 7.72 -3.97 -16.52
C ALA A 77 9.03 -4.44 -17.21
N SER A 78 10.07 -4.80 -16.44
CA SER A 78 11.29 -5.42 -16.96
C SER A 78 11.19 -6.93 -17.15
N GLY A 79 10.01 -7.53 -16.93
CA GLY A 79 9.76 -8.97 -17.13
C GLY A 79 10.07 -9.85 -15.91
N GLU A 80 10.31 -9.28 -14.72
CA GLU A 80 10.50 -10.10 -13.53
C GLU A 80 9.20 -10.86 -13.17
N PRO A 81 9.28 -12.17 -12.88
CA PRO A 81 8.10 -12.93 -12.50
C PRO A 81 7.50 -12.42 -11.19
N ALA A 82 6.19 -12.15 -11.18
CA ALA A 82 5.46 -11.66 -10.00
C ALA A 82 5.70 -12.51 -8.74
N ALA A 83 5.83 -13.83 -8.88
CA ALA A 83 6.12 -14.74 -7.78
C ALA A 83 7.42 -14.41 -7.04
N ARG A 84 8.47 -13.93 -7.74
CA ARG A 84 9.75 -13.52 -7.14
C ARG A 84 9.64 -12.22 -6.36
N LEU A 85 8.65 -11.40 -6.69
CA LEU A 85 8.37 -10.10 -6.06
C LEU A 85 7.40 -10.20 -4.87
N SER A 86 6.94 -11.42 -4.53
CA SER A 86 5.97 -11.68 -3.45
C SER A 86 6.42 -11.12 -2.09
N SER A 87 7.70 -11.26 -1.74
CA SER A 87 8.28 -10.71 -0.52
C SER A 87 8.24 -9.17 -0.48
N TRP A 88 8.43 -8.51 -1.64
CA TRP A 88 8.36 -7.04 -1.74
C TRP A 88 6.92 -6.55 -1.57
N MET A 89 5.96 -7.27 -2.15
CA MET A 89 4.52 -7.00 -2.01
C MET A 89 3.96 -7.44 -0.64
N GLY A 90 4.79 -8.08 0.19
CA GLY A 90 4.41 -8.60 1.51
C GLY A 90 3.32 -9.66 1.46
N CYS A 91 3.21 -10.41 0.36
CA CYS A 91 2.15 -11.39 0.09
C CYS A 91 2.73 -12.79 -0.21
N SER A 92 1.87 -13.80 -0.29
CA SER A 92 2.31 -15.14 -0.69
C SER A 92 2.60 -15.21 -2.19
N ALA A 93 3.45 -16.16 -2.64
CA ALA A 93 3.71 -16.38 -4.06
C ALA A 93 2.43 -16.69 -4.87
N ARG A 94 1.41 -17.28 -4.22
CA ARG A 94 0.10 -17.56 -4.82
C ARG A 94 -0.75 -16.29 -4.99
N GLU A 95 -0.60 -15.32 -4.10
CA GLU A 95 -1.32 -14.04 -4.12
C GLU A 95 -0.66 -13.03 -5.07
N ALA A 96 0.66 -13.12 -5.24
CA ALA A 96 1.48 -12.20 -6.01
C ALA A 96 0.97 -11.88 -7.43
N PRO A 97 0.51 -12.84 -8.26
CA PRO A 97 0.00 -12.54 -9.60
C PRO A 97 -1.21 -11.59 -9.59
N ARG A 98 -2.08 -11.67 -8.57
CA ARG A 98 -3.27 -10.80 -8.48
C ARG A 98 -2.89 -9.36 -8.14
N VAL A 99 -1.95 -9.19 -7.21
CA VAL A 99 -1.43 -7.87 -6.83
C VAL A 99 -0.65 -7.26 -8.01
N ALA A 100 0.15 -8.06 -8.71
CA ALA A 100 0.91 -7.64 -9.87
C ALA A 100 0.03 -7.21 -11.05
N ALA A 101 -1.06 -7.94 -11.34
CA ALA A 101 -2.02 -7.54 -12.36
C ALA A 101 -2.60 -6.15 -12.08
N SER A 102 -3.01 -5.90 -10.83
CA SER A 102 -3.55 -4.59 -10.41
C SER A 102 -2.51 -3.45 -10.46
N LEU A 103 -1.22 -3.76 -10.40
CA LEU A 103 -0.12 -2.78 -10.50
C LEU A 103 0.21 -2.39 -11.94
N LEU A 104 -0.13 -3.22 -12.93
CA LEU A 104 0.16 -2.98 -14.34
C LEU A 104 -1.00 -2.29 -15.07
N GLY A 105 -2.22 -2.35 -14.54
CA GLY A 105 -3.43 -1.79 -15.16
C GLY A 105 -4.32 -2.90 -15.68
#